data_AF-A0A3D2SZB0-F1
#
_entry.id   AF-A0A3D2SZB0-F1
#
_cell.length_a   1.000
_cell.length_b   1.000
_cell.length_c   1.000
_cell.angle_alpha   90.00
_cell.angle_beta   90.00
_cell.angle_gamma   90.00
#
_symmetry.space_group_name_H-M   'P 1'
#
loop_
_entity.id
_entity.type
_entity.pdbx_description
1 polymer ?
#
loop_
_entity_poly.entity_id
_entity_poly.type
_entity_poly.pdbx_seq_one_letter_code
_entity_poly.pdbx_strand_id
1 'polypeptide(L)'
;LRTLAGPEIAVASTKATVTQYTTLACLTLALAKQRQSISDAELKEMARSLRAIPAVAADILNHDEAILKIAREVAQARDVLYLGRGSQYPIALEGALKLKEICYIHA
;
A
#
# COMPACT_ATOMS: atom_id res chain seq x y z
N LEU A 1 -11.12 -4.73 -15.02
CA LEU A 1 -11.02 -3.62 -14.05
C LEU A 1 -9.81 -2.76 -14.42
N ARG A 2 -9.95 -1.44 -14.39
CA ARG A 2 -8.83 -0.48 -14.54
C ARG A 2 -8.49 0.12 -13.17
N THR A 3 -7.26 0.55 -12.96
CA THR A 3 -6.78 1.07 -11.67
C THR A 3 -7.28 2.48 -11.35
N LEU A 4 -7.57 3.30 -12.37
CA LEU A 4 -8.05 4.69 -12.24
C LEU A 4 -7.12 5.62 -11.44
N ALA A 5 -5.80 5.35 -11.37
CA ALA A 5 -4.83 6.20 -10.67
C ALA A 5 -4.59 7.57 -11.34
N GLY A 6 -4.91 7.69 -12.63
CA GLY A 6 -4.52 8.84 -13.46
C GLY A 6 -3.01 8.92 -13.71
N PRO A 7 -2.52 9.97 -14.38
CA PRO A 7 -1.09 10.15 -14.69
C PRO A 7 -0.24 10.29 -13.43
N GLU A 8 0.91 9.61 -13.37
CA GLU A 8 1.89 9.71 -12.28
C GLU A 8 3.20 10.27 -12.83
N ILE A 9 3.63 11.41 -12.30
CA ILE A 9 4.81 12.16 -12.78
C ILE A 9 6.04 11.90 -11.91
N ALA A 10 5.82 11.48 -10.65
CA ALA A 10 6.89 11.15 -9.73
C ALA A 10 7.71 9.96 -10.24
N VAL A 11 9.01 9.98 -9.95
CA VAL A 11 9.95 8.90 -10.33
C VAL A 11 9.54 7.58 -9.66
N ALA A 12 9.33 7.63 -8.35
CA ALA A 12 8.84 6.52 -7.56
C ALA A 12 7.31 6.42 -7.68
N SER A 13 6.80 5.24 -8.02
CA SER A 13 5.36 4.99 -8.06
C SER A 13 4.74 4.97 -6.66
N THR A 14 3.55 5.57 -6.52
CA THR A 14 2.82 5.74 -5.26
C THR A 14 1.36 5.32 -5.43
N LYS A 15 0.55 6.16 -6.09
CA LYS A 15 -0.88 5.91 -6.30
C LYS A 15 -1.13 4.75 -7.26
N ALA A 16 -0.23 4.49 -8.21
CA ALA A 16 -0.38 3.32 -9.07
C ALA A 16 -0.25 2.02 -8.27
N THR A 17 0.72 1.91 -7.36
CA THR A 17 0.88 0.75 -6.45
C THR A 17 -0.40 0.50 -5.63
N VAL A 18 -0.92 1.53 -4.94
CA VAL A 18 -2.12 1.36 -4.08
C VAL A 18 -3.38 1.00 -4.89
N THR A 19 -3.56 1.62 -6.06
CA THR A 19 -4.71 1.33 -6.93
C THR A 19 -4.60 -0.04 -7.60
N GLN A 20 -3.40 -0.53 -7.87
CA GLN A 20 -3.16 -1.91 -8.31
C GLN A 20 -3.58 -2.90 -7.21
N TYR A 21 -3.18 -2.69 -5.96
CA TYR A 21 -3.58 -3.54 -4.84
C TYR A 21 -5.10 -3.56 -4.65
N THR A 22 -5.74 -2.39 -4.71
CA THR A 22 -7.20 -2.29 -4.60
C THR A 22 -7.89 -3.02 -5.77
N THR A 23 -7.35 -2.91 -6.98
CA THR A 23 -7.88 -3.60 -8.16
C THR A 23 -7.75 -5.12 -8.04
N LEU A 24 -6.60 -5.59 -7.56
CA LEU A 24 -6.37 -7.02 -7.31
C LEU A 24 -7.29 -7.54 -6.20
N ALA A 25 -7.50 -6.79 -5.13
CA ALA A 25 -8.44 -7.18 -4.07
C ALA A 25 -9.88 -7.29 -4.60
N CYS A 26 -10.34 -6.34 -5.43
CA CYS A 26 -11.63 -6.43 -6.11
C CYS A 26 -11.74 -7.68 -7.00
N LEU A 27 -10.67 -8.00 -7.75
CA LEU A 27 -10.62 -9.20 -8.57
C LEU A 27 -10.69 -10.47 -7.71
N THR A 28 -9.93 -10.54 -6.61
CA THR A 28 -9.94 -11.66 -5.67
C THR A 28 -11.33 -11.88 -5.08
N LEU A 29 -12.05 -10.83 -4.66
CA LEU A 29 -13.42 -10.95 -4.15
C LEU A 29 -14.40 -11.43 -5.22
N ALA A 30 -14.27 -10.95 -6.46
CA ALA A 30 -15.10 -11.42 -7.57
C ALA A 30 -14.89 -12.92 -7.85
N LEU A 31 -13.63 -13.37 -7.85
CA LEU A 31 -13.29 -14.78 -8.02
C LEU A 31 -13.77 -15.63 -6.84
N ALA A 32 -13.59 -15.16 -5.61
CA ALA A 32 -14.05 -15.86 -4.41
C ALA A 32 -15.57 -16.05 -4.41
N LYS A 33 -16.33 -15.01 -4.79
CA LYS A 33 -17.78 -15.10 -4.99
C LYS A 33 -18.13 -16.14 -6.06
N GLN A 34 -17.50 -16.07 -7.23
CA GLN A 34 -17.77 -16.99 -8.34
C GLN A 34 -17.47 -18.45 -7.97
N ARG A 35 -16.43 -18.67 -7.15
CA ARG A 35 -16.03 -19.98 -6.65
C ARG A 35 -16.81 -20.44 -5.42
N GLN A 36 -17.72 -19.62 -4.90
CA GLN A 36 -18.46 -19.87 -3.66
C GLN A 36 -17.54 -20.20 -2.47
N SER A 37 -16.34 -19.61 -2.43
CA SER A 37 -15.34 -19.88 -1.40
C SER A 37 -15.46 -18.96 -0.18
N ILE A 38 -16.40 -18.02 -0.22
CA ILE A 38 -16.76 -17.11 0.87
C ILE A 38 -18.29 -16.95 0.89
N SER A 39 -18.85 -16.65 2.05
CA SER A 39 -20.26 -16.32 2.22
C SER A 39 -20.59 -14.91 1.71
N ASP A 40 -21.88 -14.66 1.45
CA ASP A 40 -22.36 -13.31 1.10
C ASP A 40 -22.11 -12.28 2.21
N ALA A 41 -22.11 -12.73 3.47
CA ALA A 41 -21.80 -11.89 4.63
C ALA A 41 -20.32 -11.46 4.61
N GLU A 42 -19.39 -12.40 4.41
CA GLU A 42 -17.95 -12.11 4.30
C GLU A 42 -17.66 -11.22 3.09
N LEU A 43 -18.28 -11.48 1.95
CA LEU A 43 -18.15 -10.63 0.76
C LEU A 43 -18.60 -9.19 1.04
N LYS A 44 -19.75 -9.02 1.73
CA LYS A 44 -20.29 -7.70 2.06
C LYS A 44 -19.37 -6.95 3.02
N GLU A 45 -18.77 -7.65 3.98
CA GLU A 45 -17.83 -7.08 4.94
C GLU A 45 -16.52 -6.64 4.27
N MET A 46 -15.92 -7.51 3.47
CA MET A 46 -14.68 -7.22 2.74
C MET A 46 -14.90 -6.08 1.73
N ALA A 47 -16.03 -6.06 1.03
CA ALA A 47 -16.39 -4.96 0.14
C ALA A 47 -16.60 -3.63 0.89
N ARG A 48 -17.12 -3.66 2.12
CA ARG A 48 -17.20 -2.47 2.97
C ARG A 48 -15.82 -1.98 3.37
N SER A 49 -14.92 -2.89 3.75
CA SER A 49 -13.53 -2.56 4.09
C SER A 49 -12.80 -1.91 2.91
N LEU A 50 -12.95 -2.44 1.69
CA LEU A 50 -12.37 -1.83 0.48
C LEU A 50 -12.88 -0.41 0.23
N ARG A 51 -14.18 -0.15 0.47
CA ARG A 51 -14.75 1.21 0.35
C ARG A 51 -14.22 2.19 1.38
N ALA A 52 -13.73 1.72 2.52
CA ALA A 52 -13.17 2.56 3.57
C ALA A 52 -11.70 2.96 3.30
N ILE A 53 -10.99 2.29 2.39
CA ILE A 53 -9.58 2.55 2.09
C ILE A 53 -9.28 4.04 1.84
N PRO A 54 -10.05 4.79 1.03
CA PRO A 54 -9.75 6.21 0.79
C PRO A 54 -9.77 7.06 2.07
N ALA A 55 -10.69 6.78 3.00
CA ALA A 55 -10.77 7.50 4.26
C ALA A 55 -9.58 7.16 5.18
N VAL A 56 -9.20 5.88 5.26
CA VAL A 56 -8.02 5.45 6.03
C VAL A 56 -6.74 6.03 5.44
N ALA A 57 -6.61 6.05 4.11
CA ALA A 57 -5.46 6.63 3.44
C ALA A 57 -5.36 8.15 3.68
N ALA A 58 -6.48 8.87 3.64
CA ALA A 58 -6.52 10.29 3.96
C ALA A 58 -6.12 10.57 5.42
N ASP A 59 -6.55 9.73 6.35
CA ASP A 59 -6.18 9.85 7.76
C ASP A 59 -4.68 9.66 8.00
N ILE A 60 -4.06 8.69 7.33
CA ILE A 60 -2.60 8.45 7.39
C ILE A 60 -1.80 9.71 7.00
N LEU A 61 -2.29 10.49 6.03
CA LEU A 61 -1.64 11.74 5.59
C LEU A 61 -1.68 12.84 6.65
N ASN A 62 -2.51 12.73 7.69
CA ASN A 62 -2.51 13.70 8.80
C ASN A 62 -1.35 13.50 9.78
N HIS A 63 -0.52 12.47 9.60
CA HIS A 63 0.60 12.14 10.50
C HIS A 63 1.96 12.66 10.02
N ASP A 64 1.98 13.63 9.10
CA ASP A 64 3.20 14.17 8.48
C ASP A 64 4.28 14.60 9.49
N GLU A 65 3.92 15.26 10.60
CA GLU A 65 4.91 15.71 11.60
C GLU A 65 5.62 14.54 12.29
N ALA A 66 4.89 13.48 12.63
CA ALA A 66 5.45 12.30 13.25
C ALA A 66 6.35 11.53 12.28
N ILE A 67 5.92 11.41 11.02
CA ILE A 67 6.69 10.78 9.95
C ILE A 67 7.97 11.58 9.67
N LEU A 68 7.90 12.91 9.65
CA LEU A 68 9.06 13.79 9.45
C LEU A 68 10.11 13.62 10.55
N LYS A 69 9.69 13.44 11.81
CA LYS A 69 10.61 13.17 12.92
C LYS A 69 11.38 11.87 12.69
N ILE A 70 10.69 10.80 12.32
CA ILE A 70 11.32 9.51 11.99
C ILE A 70 12.25 9.66 10.78
N ALA A 71 11.81 10.37 9.74
CA ALA A 71 12.59 10.59 8.53
C ALA A 71 13.93 11.30 8.82
N ARG A 72 13.96 12.25 9.78
CA ARG A 72 15.21 12.91 10.20
C ARG A 72 16.20 11.95 10.85
N GLU A 73 15.72 10.97 11.61
CA GLU A 73 16.56 9.92 12.19
C GLU A 73 17.07 8.96 11.11
N VAL A 74 16.18 8.52 10.20
CA VAL A 74 16.51 7.62 9.07
C VAL A 74 17.50 8.27 8.11
N ALA A 75 17.42 9.59 7.88
CA ALA A 75 18.33 10.30 6.98
C ALA A 75 19.80 10.28 7.43
N GLN A 76 20.08 9.98 8.70
CA GLN A 76 21.43 9.81 9.22
C GLN A 76 21.95 8.38 9.08
N ALA A 77 21.09 7.42 8.73
CA ALA A 77 21.46 6.03 8.57
C ALA A 77 22.15 5.78 7.21
N ARG A 78 23.20 4.96 7.22
CA ARG A 78 23.85 4.49 5.99
C ARG A 78 23.04 3.38 5.31
N ASP A 79 22.51 2.47 6.12
CA ASP A 79 21.77 1.30 5.72
C ASP A 79 20.48 1.22 6.53
N VAL A 80 19.40 0.79 5.90
CA VAL A 80 18.08 0.61 6.53
C VAL A 80 17.60 -0.81 6.25
N LEU A 81 16.94 -1.44 7.20
CA LEU A 81 16.37 -2.77 7.01
C LEU A 81 14.84 -2.72 7.14
N TYR A 82 14.14 -3.10 6.08
CA TYR A 82 12.69 -3.29 6.09
C TYR A 82 12.35 -4.76 6.40
N LEU A 83 11.51 -4.98 7.42
CA LEU A 83 11.09 -6.31 7.85
C LEU A 83 9.57 -6.46 7.69
N GLY A 84 9.15 -7.58 7.10
CA GLY A 84 7.75 -7.94 6.97
C GLY A 84 7.56 -9.45 6.89
N ARG A 85 6.40 -9.93 7.35
CA ARG A 85 6.03 -11.36 7.32
C ARG A 85 4.65 -11.54 6.71
N GLY A 86 4.43 -12.63 5.99
CA GLY A 86 3.14 -12.90 5.33
C GLY A 86 2.79 -11.80 4.33
N SER A 87 1.57 -11.26 4.42
CA SER A 87 1.13 -10.15 3.56
C SER A 87 1.94 -8.87 3.72
N GLN A 88 2.66 -8.70 4.85
CA GLN A 88 3.47 -7.51 5.10
C GLN A 88 4.85 -7.59 4.46
N TYR A 89 5.32 -8.77 4.06
CA TYR A 89 6.61 -8.91 3.36
C TYR A 89 6.67 -8.09 2.05
N PRO A 90 5.72 -8.20 1.11
CA PRO A 90 5.75 -7.36 -0.09
C PRO A 90 5.60 -5.86 0.21
N ILE A 91 4.93 -5.49 1.30
CA ILE A 91 4.83 -4.09 1.73
C ILE A 91 6.18 -3.57 2.23
N ALA A 92 6.94 -4.39 2.97
CA ALA A 92 8.29 -4.06 3.39
C ALA A 92 9.23 -3.88 2.19
N LEU A 93 9.12 -4.75 1.17
CA LEU A 93 9.89 -4.63 -0.08
C LEU A 93 9.56 -3.34 -0.84
N GLU A 94 8.28 -2.96 -0.93
CA GLU A 94 7.89 -1.70 -1.58
C GLU A 94 8.47 -0.50 -0.83
N GLY A 95 8.45 -0.50 0.50
CA GLY A 95 9.06 0.54 1.34
C GLY A 95 10.57 0.68 1.11
N ALA A 96 11.29 -0.44 1.12
CA ALA A 96 12.73 -0.46 0.80
C ALA A 96 13.01 0.06 -0.61
N LEU A 97 12.22 -0.38 -1.60
CA LEU A 97 12.35 0.08 -2.98
C LEU A 97 12.16 1.60 -3.09
N LYS A 98 11.12 2.16 -2.45
CA LYS A 98 10.88 3.61 -2.45
C LYS A 98 12.08 4.34 -1.86
N LEU A 99 12.56 3.93 -0.69
CA LEU A 99 13.67 4.60 -0.02
C LEU A 99 14.95 4.57 -0.88
N LYS A 100 15.24 3.42 -1.51
CA LYS A 100 16.37 3.27 -2.43
C LYS A 100 16.25 4.16 -3.68
N GLU A 101 15.06 4.26 -4.27
CA GLU A 101 14.81 4.99 -5.53
C GLU A 101 14.99 6.50 -5.40
N ILE A 102 14.55 7.09 -4.28
CA ILE A 102 14.54 8.56 -4.13
C ILE A 102 15.61 9.11 -3.19
N CYS A 103 16.08 8.31 -2.22
CA CYS A 103 17.07 8.75 -1.24
C CYS A 103 18.46 8.15 -1.47
N TYR A 104 18.58 7.12 -2.32
CA TYR A 104 19.83 6.39 -2.58
C TYR A 104 20.48 5.74 -1.34
N ILE A 105 19.69 5.55 -0.28
CA ILE A 105 20.07 4.76 0.90
C ILE A 105 19.99 3.28 0.52
N HIS A 106 20.96 2.49 0.99
CA HIS A 106 20.90 1.03 0.83
C HIS A 106 19.87 0.47 1.83
N ALA A 107 18.71 0.08 1.29
CA ALA A 107 17.51 -0.26 2.04
C ALA A 107 16.95 -1.63 1.65
#